data_AF-R5ECD3-F1
#
_entry.id   AF-R5ECD3-F1
#
_cell.length_a   1.000
_cell.length_b   1.000
_cell.length_c   1.000
_cell.angle_alpha   90.00
_cell.angle_beta   90.00
_cell.angle_gamma   90.00
#
_symmetry.space_group_name_H-M   'P 1'
#
loop_
_entity.id
_entity.type
_entity.pdbx_description
1 polymer ?
#
loop_
_entity_poly.entity_id
_entity_poly.type
_entity_poly.pdbx_seq_one_letter_code
_entity_poly.pdbx_strand_id
1 'polypeptide(L)'
;MTAYQLFRGLTGVDGELLAAVEPVDSRKEPATKKLPARKIWLVAAVVALALLLAGCGIAYVLSLRQLELGTQTIPLPTDASQDGTAPTETEMQLTVFSLQGIEGTPNYQANQEWLVFTQSYTPSGGEYWDSDPAYWAYSVQDQTMVDKLDEICAKYGLKVIGKAWHEQVDCNKFLPLLGIDSLLKPDTDATLSIPAGRYFPGGSFTIYGTLNLGDAAEMFTYQCVKKDVFYDVFGYTNPDSVTERNYTTSDGVPLLFLESEQSGMILADREDCFLSLSIMLDGNVSLEEIAECFDFTIQPQAPDATAADAREQASNAEIISTQDDPNIGRRATYAEYVEDLIRGDEFHTSTDPGYTPPVKTYAFYDADGNGTDELLIFYGDRIGSIVGMKDGVTDEGKSYTLIPCEDHVFIDWPRGPYVDGEYWYHIFRFANNDDPVFSNPKERSIVRLKKDAEGNWWRTSSTDHYAEFDTRITEEEANAILNSYTPIQLETHPLSEFKEP
;
A
#
# COMPACT_ATOMS: atom_id res chain seq x y z
N MET A 1 -7.18 8.45 -53.60
CA MET A 1 -7.80 9.51 -52.78
C MET A 1 -6.75 10.00 -51.82
N THR A 2 -6.37 11.26 -51.95
CA THR A 2 -5.29 11.90 -51.18
C THR A 2 -5.90 12.92 -50.22
N ALA A 3 -5.18 13.19 -49.11
CA ALA A 3 -5.57 14.06 -47.99
C ALA A 3 -6.08 15.46 -48.36
N TYR A 4 -5.90 15.89 -49.61
CA TYR A 4 -6.34 17.17 -50.15
C TYR A 4 -7.87 17.27 -50.37
N GLN A 5 -8.58 16.14 -50.53
CA GLN A 5 -10.04 16.14 -50.69
C GLN A 5 -10.80 16.11 -49.36
N LEU A 6 -10.15 15.74 -48.25
CA LEU A 6 -10.76 15.75 -46.90
C LEU A 6 -10.73 17.14 -46.26
N PHE A 7 -9.77 18.00 -46.63
CA PHE A 7 -9.66 19.36 -46.11
C PHE A 7 -10.63 20.40 -46.73
N ARG A 8 -11.48 19.99 -47.70
CA ARG A 8 -12.51 20.87 -48.30
C ARG A 8 -13.85 20.88 -47.55
N GLY A 9 -13.97 20.15 -46.44
CA GLY A 9 -15.24 19.98 -45.73
C GLY A 9 -15.58 21.02 -44.66
N LEU A 10 -14.64 21.84 -44.18
CA LEU A 10 -14.88 22.75 -43.06
C LEU A 10 -14.33 24.14 -43.32
N THR A 11 -15.27 25.10 -43.35
CA THR A 11 -15.11 26.54 -43.06
C THR A 11 -14.31 27.42 -44.04
N GLY A 12 -15.06 28.00 -44.99
CA GLY A 12 -15.10 29.45 -45.23
C GLY A 12 -13.79 30.22 -45.36
N VAL A 13 -13.18 30.18 -46.55
CA VAL A 13 -12.21 31.19 -47.00
C VAL A 13 -12.56 31.56 -48.45
N ASP A 14 -12.72 32.88 -48.68
CA ASP A 14 -13.10 33.48 -49.96
C ASP A 14 -12.23 33.01 -51.13
N GLY A 15 -12.90 32.70 -52.24
CA GLY A 15 -12.31 32.22 -53.49
C GLY A 15 -11.38 33.20 -54.22
N GLU A 16 -11.11 34.38 -53.66
CA GLU A 16 -10.20 35.38 -54.24
C GLU A 16 -8.72 35.15 -53.85
N LEU A 17 -8.43 34.35 -52.82
CA LEU A 17 -7.06 34.03 -52.41
C LEU A 17 -6.48 32.78 -53.09
N LEU A 18 -7.26 32.06 -53.91
CA LEU A 18 -6.85 30.85 -54.61
C LEU A 18 -6.49 31.05 -56.09
N ALA A 19 -6.59 32.27 -56.61
CA ALA A 19 -6.30 32.57 -58.03
C ALA A 19 -4.81 32.85 -58.33
N ALA A 20 -3.89 32.68 -57.37
CA ALA A 20 -2.47 32.98 -57.57
C ALA A 20 -1.55 31.75 -57.69
N VAL A 21 -2.09 30.53 -57.73
CA VAL A 21 -1.25 29.33 -57.83
C VAL A 21 -1.79 28.38 -58.91
N GLU A 22 -1.50 28.71 -60.16
CA GLU A 22 -1.16 27.71 -61.17
C GLU A 22 0.29 27.94 -61.65
N PRO A 23 1.02 26.88 -62.01
CA PRO A 23 2.46 26.87 -62.06
C PRO A 23 2.98 27.47 -63.36
N VAL A 24 3.84 28.49 -63.26
CA VAL A 24 4.68 28.92 -64.39
C VAL A 24 6.12 28.53 -64.11
N ASP A 25 6.60 27.67 -64.98
CA ASP A 25 7.95 27.15 -65.07
C ASP A 25 8.99 28.26 -65.31
N SER A 26 10.22 27.96 -64.91
CA SER A 26 11.51 28.49 -65.37
C SER A 26 12.03 29.86 -64.87
N ARG A 27 13.13 29.74 -64.09
CA ARG A 27 14.31 30.63 -64.01
C ARG A 27 14.06 32.14 -63.88
N LYS A 28 14.19 32.67 -62.65
CA LYS A 28 14.84 33.96 -62.33
C LYS A 28 14.95 34.16 -60.81
N GLU A 29 16.08 34.70 -60.36
CA GLU A 29 16.43 34.99 -58.96
C GLU A 29 15.35 35.82 -58.24
N PRO A 30 15.10 35.60 -56.93
CA PRO A 30 14.09 36.36 -56.21
C PRO A 30 14.64 37.71 -55.71
N ALA A 31 14.09 38.80 -56.24
CA ALA A 31 14.24 40.13 -55.67
C ALA A 31 13.53 40.23 -54.31
N THR A 32 14.21 40.80 -53.32
CA THR A 32 13.71 41.03 -51.96
C THR A 32 12.56 42.06 -51.94
N LYS A 33 11.32 41.59 -52.01
CA LYS A 33 10.13 42.42 -51.75
C LYS A 33 9.88 42.52 -50.24
N LYS A 34 10.13 43.72 -49.68
CA LYS A 34 9.74 44.05 -48.31
C LYS A 34 8.21 44.03 -48.18
N LEU A 35 7.70 43.23 -47.25
CA LEU A 35 6.27 43.14 -46.94
C LEU A 35 5.76 44.50 -46.38
N PRO A 36 4.56 44.96 -46.79
CA PRO A 36 3.99 46.21 -46.31
C PRO A 36 3.70 46.11 -44.80
N ALA A 37 4.03 47.17 -44.04
CA ALA A 37 3.99 47.22 -42.57
C ALA A 37 2.65 46.76 -41.96
N ARG A 38 1.54 46.93 -42.69
CA ARG A 38 0.20 46.47 -42.28
C ARG A 38 0.08 44.94 -42.20
N LYS A 39 0.79 44.19 -43.07
CA LYS A 39 0.87 42.73 -43.02
C LYS A 39 1.76 42.25 -41.87
N ILE A 40 2.81 42.99 -41.53
CA ILE A 40 3.66 42.70 -40.37
C ILE A 40 2.87 42.86 -39.07
N TRP A 41 2.07 43.93 -38.95
CA TRP A 41 1.18 44.14 -37.81
C TRP A 41 0.07 43.08 -37.70
N LEU A 42 -0.50 42.65 -38.82
CA LEU A 42 -1.49 41.56 -38.84
C LEU A 42 -0.87 40.22 -38.43
N VAL A 43 0.33 39.89 -38.90
CA VAL A 43 1.04 38.67 -38.48
C VAL A 43 1.42 38.75 -37.00
N ALA A 44 1.90 39.90 -36.53
CA ALA A 44 2.19 40.10 -35.10
C ALA A 44 0.93 39.99 -34.23
N ALA A 45 -0.21 40.53 -34.68
CA ALA A 45 -1.48 40.41 -33.99
C ALA A 45 -2.00 38.98 -33.97
N VAL A 46 -1.86 38.22 -35.06
CA VAL A 46 -2.21 36.79 -35.12
C VAL A 46 -1.30 35.94 -34.24
N VAL A 47 0.01 36.23 -34.20
CA VAL A 47 0.96 35.55 -33.31
C VAL A 47 0.67 35.90 -31.85
N ALA A 48 0.37 37.17 -31.53
CA ALA A 48 -0.03 37.57 -30.19
C ALA A 48 -1.37 36.94 -29.78
N LEU A 49 -2.34 36.83 -30.70
CA LEU A 49 -3.61 36.16 -30.47
C LEU A 49 -3.43 34.64 -30.32
N ALA A 50 -2.52 34.02 -31.07
CA ALA A 50 -2.16 32.61 -30.93
C ALA A 50 -1.41 32.33 -29.62
N LEU A 51 -0.56 33.24 -29.15
CA LEU A 51 0.09 33.18 -27.84
C LEU A 51 -0.90 33.42 -26.69
N LEU A 52 -1.89 34.31 -26.88
CA LEU A 52 -3.00 34.50 -25.95
C LEU A 52 -3.94 33.28 -25.91
N LEU A 53 -4.20 32.63 -27.04
CA LEU A 53 -5.03 31.43 -27.12
C LEU A 53 -4.28 30.18 -26.63
N ALA A 54 -2.95 30.11 -26.80
CA ALA A 54 -2.10 29.12 -26.14
C ALA A 54 -1.98 29.37 -24.62
N GLY A 55 -2.22 30.61 -24.17
CA GLY A 55 -2.33 30.99 -22.76
C GLY A 55 -3.74 30.87 -22.17
N CYS A 56 -4.77 30.69 -23.01
CA CYS A 56 -6.10 30.25 -22.57
C CYS A 56 -6.10 28.72 -22.57
N GLY A 57 -5.29 28.13 -21.69
CA GLY A 57 -5.48 26.75 -21.29
C GLY A 57 -6.93 26.62 -20.84
N ILE A 58 -7.71 25.79 -21.51
CA ILE A 58 -8.83 25.15 -20.84
C ILE A 58 -8.19 24.59 -19.57
N ALA A 59 -8.54 25.13 -18.40
CA ALA A 59 -8.07 24.57 -17.15
C ALA A 59 -8.41 23.08 -17.22
N TYR A 60 -7.38 22.26 -17.43
CA TYR A 60 -7.55 20.83 -17.50
C TYR A 60 -7.82 20.43 -16.05
N VAL A 61 -9.10 20.21 -15.78
CA VAL A 61 -9.60 19.83 -14.45
C VAL A 61 -9.78 18.32 -14.51
N LEU A 62 -8.92 17.63 -13.77
CA LEU A 62 -9.01 16.19 -13.60
C LEU A 62 -10.29 15.87 -12.81
N SER A 63 -10.96 14.77 -13.16
CA SER A 63 -12.17 14.32 -12.46
C SER A 63 -12.20 12.80 -12.40
N LEU A 64 -12.86 12.23 -11.38
CA LEU A 64 -12.95 10.78 -11.21
C LEU A 64 -13.62 10.12 -12.41
N ARG A 65 -14.60 10.79 -13.00
CA ARG A 65 -15.29 10.33 -14.22
C ARG A 65 -14.34 10.05 -15.38
N GLN A 66 -13.26 10.83 -15.51
CA GLN A 66 -12.26 10.60 -16.58
C GLN A 66 -11.33 9.43 -16.26
N LEU A 67 -11.31 8.95 -15.02
CA LEU A 67 -10.46 7.85 -14.57
C LEU A 67 -11.26 6.55 -14.43
N GLU A 68 -12.57 6.62 -14.27
CA GLU A 68 -13.46 5.48 -14.05
C GLU A 68 -13.34 4.41 -15.14
N LEU A 69 -12.99 3.19 -14.75
CA LEU A 69 -12.85 2.02 -15.63
C LEU A 69 -14.09 1.13 -15.59
N GLY A 70 -14.76 1.07 -14.44
CA GLY A 70 -15.92 0.24 -14.20
C GLY A 70 -16.19 0.04 -12.71
N THR A 71 -16.82 -1.09 -12.38
CA THR A 71 -17.19 -1.44 -11.00
C THR A 71 -16.69 -2.83 -10.61
N GLN A 72 -16.43 -3.04 -9.33
CA GLN A 72 -16.13 -4.35 -8.77
C GLN A 72 -17.01 -4.61 -7.55
N THR A 73 -17.62 -5.80 -7.50
CA THR A 73 -18.39 -6.24 -6.34
C THR A 73 -17.45 -6.95 -5.36
N ILE A 74 -17.46 -6.51 -4.11
CA ILE A 74 -16.76 -7.17 -3.01
C ILE A 74 -17.78 -7.68 -1.97
N PRO A 75 -17.62 -8.90 -1.44
CA PRO A 75 -18.41 -9.36 -0.31
C PRO A 75 -17.98 -8.62 0.96
N LEU A 76 -18.91 -8.07 1.72
CA LEU A 76 -18.60 -7.52 3.05
C LEU A 76 -18.32 -8.66 4.02
N PRO A 77 -17.29 -8.54 4.89
CA PRO A 77 -17.10 -9.48 5.98
C PRO A 77 -18.37 -9.54 6.82
N THR A 78 -18.80 -10.77 7.10
CA THR A 78 -20.04 -11.04 7.82
C THR A 78 -19.74 -11.00 9.30
N ASP A 79 -20.26 -9.98 10.01
CA ASP A 79 -20.34 -10.08 11.46
C ASP A 79 -21.20 -11.30 11.79
N ALA A 80 -20.60 -12.28 12.49
CA ALA A 80 -21.31 -13.45 12.94
C ALA A 80 -22.45 -13.00 13.88
N SER A 81 -23.68 -12.96 13.37
CA SER A 81 -24.84 -12.61 14.19
C SER A 81 -24.94 -13.61 15.35
N GLN A 82 -24.94 -13.11 16.59
CA GLN A 82 -25.03 -13.94 17.81
C GLN A 82 -26.35 -14.75 17.91
N ASP A 83 -27.33 -14.46 17.04
CA ASP A 83 -28.68 -15.03 17.10
C ASP A 83 -28.92 -16.26 16.20
N GLY A 84 -27.88 -16.82 15.57
CA GLY A 84 -27.98 -18.08 14.82
C GLY A 84 -28.81 -18.02 13.52
N THR A 85 -29.18 -16.82 13.06
CA THR A 85 -29.64 -16.60 11.68
C THR A 85 -28.46 -16.68 10.71
N ALA A 86 -28.67 -17.33 9.56
CA ALA A 86 -27.68 -17.33 8.50
C ALA A 86 -27.34 -15.87 8.14
N PRO A 87 -26.04 -15.51 8.07
CA PRO A 87 -25.66 -14.14 7.77
C PRO A 87 -26.17 -13.76 6.38
N THR A 88 -26.69 -12.55 6.25
CA THR A 88 -27.10 -12.01 4.95
C THR A 88 -25.85 -11.52 4.25
N GLU A 89 -25.43 -12.19 3.18
CA GLU A 89 -24.34 -11.71 2.31
C GLU A 89 -24.70 -10.30 1.83
N THR A 90 -24.00 -9.30 2.34
CA THR A 90 -24.13 -7.92 1.87
C THR A 90 -22.97 -7.69 0.91
N GLU A 91 -23.28 -7.37 -0.33
CA GLU A 91 -22.30 -7.03 -1.35
C GLU A 91 -22.12 -5.51 -1.40
N MET A 92 -20.88 -5.03 -1.51
CA MET A 92 -20.56 -3.63 -1.78
C MET A 92 -20.03 -3.50 -3.21
N GLN A 93 -20.52 -2.51 -3.93
CA GLN A 93 -20.02 -2.18 -5.26
C GLN A 93 -19.04 -1.02 -5.16
N LEU A 94 -17.79 -1.25 -5.53
CA LEU A 94 -16.75 -0.23 -5.60
C LEU A 94 -16.61 0.28 -7.03
N THR A 95 -16.34 1.57 -7.17
CA THR A 95 -15.85 2.17 -8.41
C THR A 95 -14.38 1.85 -8.57
N VAL A 96 -14.01 1.30 -9.72
CA VAL A 96 -12.61 1.04 -10.12
C VAL A 96 -12.17 2.12 -11.08
N PHE A 97 -11.02 2.74 -10.85
CA PHE A 97 -10.51 3.81 -11.70
C PHE A 97 -8.99 3.67 -11.96
N SER A 98 -8.54 4.27 -13.06
CA SER A 98 -7.13 4.21 -13.49
C SER A 98 -6.25 5.11 -12.64
N LEU A 99 -5.06 4.61 -12.30
CA LEU A 99 -3.97 5.35 -11.67
C LEU A 99 -2.83 5.67 -12.67
N GLN A 100 -3.10 5.59 -13.97
CA GLN A 100 -2.05 5.63 -14.99
C GLN A 100 -2.41 6.47 -16.22
N GLY A 101 -3.62 7.02 -16.25
CA GLY A 101 -4.05 7.91 -17.31
C GLY A 101 -5.55 8.12 -17.31
N ILE A 102 -5.96 9.12 -18.07
CA ILE A 102 -7.37 9.48 -18.27
C ILE A 102 -7.97 8.81 -19.49
N GLU A 103 -9.30 8.86 -19.58
CA GLU A 103 -10.08 8.39 -20.71
C GLU A 103 -9.48 8.83 -22.05
N GLY A 104 -9.26 7.85 -22.93
CA GLY A 104 -8.68 8.05 -24.26
C GLY A 104 -7.16 7.96 -24.33
N THR A 105 -6.45 7.87 -23.21
CA THR A 105 -5.00 7.60 -23.20
C THR A 105 -4.70 6.10 -23.40
N PRO A 106 -3.51 5.74 -23.94
CA PRO A 106 -3.11 4.34 -24.07
C PRO A 106 -3.12 3.58 -22.75
N ASN A 107 -2.63 4.18 -21.65
CA ASN A 107 -2.61 3.56 -20.32
C ASN A 107 -4.02 3.27 -19.80
N TYR A 108 -4.94 4.22 -19.94
CA TYR A 108 -6.34 4.04 -19.55
C TYR A 108 -7.00 2.88 -20.32
N GLN A 109 -6.79 2.82 -21.64
CA GLN A 109 -7.36 1.76 -22.48
C GLN A 109 -6.74 0.38 -22.14
N ALA A 110 -5.44 0.35 -21.84
CA ALA A 110 -4.76 -0.85 -21.37
C ALA A 110 -5.30 -1.32 -20.01
N ASN A 111 -5.49 -0.41 -19.04
CA ASN A 111 -6.11 -0.74 -17.75
C ASN A 111 -7.53 -1.28 -17.93
N GLN A 112 -8.34 -0.67 -18.79
CA GLN A 112 -9.70 -1.11 -19.05
C GLN A 112 -9.74 -2.54 -19.62
N GLU A 113 -8.91 -2.83 -20.62
CA GLU A 113 -8.85 -4.16 -21.21
C GLU A 113 -8.31 -5.21 -20.24
N TRP A 114 -7.29 -4.86 -19.45
CA TRP A 114 -6.74 -5.74 -18.42
C TRP A 114 -7.77 -6.05 -17.34
N LEU A 115 -8.48 -5.04 -16.83
CA LEU A 115 -9.54 -5.21 -15.84
C LEU A 115 -10.65 -6.15 -16.33
N VAL A 116 -11.12 -5.95 -17.57
CA VAL A 116 -12.13 -6.84 -18.17
C VAL A 116 -11.61 -8.28 -18.29
N PHE A 117 -10.35 -8.44 -18.69
CA PHE A 117 -9.73 -9.76 -18.77
C PHE A 117 -9.66 -10.41 -17.38
N THR A 118 -9.09 -9.76 -16.37
CA THR A 118 -8.89 -10.34 -15.03
C THR A 118 -10.22 -10.64 -14.33
N GLN A 119 -11.26 -9.85 -14.55
CA GLN A 119 -12.59 -10.13 -13.99
C GLN A 119 -13.29 -11.34 -14.63
N SER A 120 -12.94 -11.68 -15.88
CA SER A 120 -13.53 -12.82 -16.61
C SER A 120 -12.67 -14.08 -16.59
N TYR A 121 -11.38 -13.93 -16.27
CA TYR A 121 -10.41 -15.01 -16.30
C TYR A 121 -10.34 -15.72 -14.95
N THR A 122 -10.50 -17.04 -14.96
CA THR A 122 -10.26 -17.89 -13.79
C THR A 122 -9.03 -18.73 -14.07
N PRO A 123 -7.89 -18.46 -13.42
CA PRO A 123 -6.69 -19.28 -13.54
C PRO A 123 -7.00 -20.73 -13.21
N SER A 124 -6.39 -21.66 -13.94
CA SER A 124 -6.52 -23.07 -13.61
C SER A 124 -5.82 -23.34 -12.29
N GLY A 125 -6.57 -23.65 -11.22
CA GLY A 125 -5.99 -24.05 -9.94
C GLY A 125 -4.99 -25.18 -10.15
N GLY A 126 -3.72 -24.94 -9.83
CA GLY A 126 -2.59 -25.80 -10.14
C GLY A 126 -1.41 -25.57 -9.20
N GLU A 127 -0.29 -26.23 -9.47
CA GLU A 127 0.96 -26.01 -8.73
C GLU A 127 1.47 -24.57 -8.92
N TYR A 128 2.28 -24.09 -7.97
CA TYR A 128 2.92 -22.77 -8.03
C TYR A 128 3.62 -22.58 -9.37
N TRP A 129 3.31 -21.47 -10.04
CA TRP A 129 3.88 -21.10 -11.32
C TRP A 129 4.80 -19.88 -11.14
N ASP A 130 6.03 -19.98 -11.63
CA ASP A 130 7.04 -18.93 -11.54
C ASP A 130 7.13 -18.17 -12.87
N SER A 131 6.90 -16.87 -12.83
CA SER A 131 6.98 -15.99 -14.00
C SER A 131 8.40 -15.46 -14.19
N ASP A 132 8.71 -14.98 -15.41
CA ASP A 132 9.96 -14.25 -15.64
C ASP A 132 10.00 -13.00 -14.71
N PRO A 133 11.16 -12.64 -14.14
CA PRO A 133 11.29 -11.48 -13.25
C PRO A 133 10.75 -10.16 -13.81
N ALA A 134 10.70 -10.01 -15.13
CA ALA A 134 10.08 -8.85 -15.77
C ALA A 134 8.59 -8.68 -15.45
N TYR A 135 7.91 -9.75 -15.02
CA TYR A 135 6.48 -9.78 -14.71
C TYR A 135 6.16 -9.89 -13.21
N TRP A 136 7.16 -9.96 -12.32
CA TRP A 136 6.94 -10.06 -10.87
C TRP A 136 6.18 -8.86 -10.27
N ALA A 137 6.14 -7.73 -10.98
CA ALA A 137 5.35 -6.58 -10.57
C ALA A 137 3.83 -6.80 -10.72
N TYR A 138 3.42 -7.77 -11.54
CA TYR A 138 2.04 -8.06 -11.86
C TYR A 138 1.54 -9.29 -11.13
N SER A 139 0.24 -9.34 -10.86
CA SER A 139 -0.40 -10.50 -10.21
C SER A 139 -0.71 -11.63 -11.20
N VAL A 140 0.22 -11.92 -12.11
CA VAL A 140 0.08 -12.96 -13.13
C VAL A 140 0.22 -14.36 -12.52
N GLN A 141 -0.71 -15.26 -12.85
CA GLN A 141 -0.77 -16.60 -12.25
C GLN A 141 -0.41 -17.71 -13.24
N ASP A 142 -0.41 -17.42 -14.55
CA ASP A 142 -0.03 -18.35 -15.59
C ASP A 142 0.41 -17.63 -16.87
N GLN A 143 0.90 -18.41 -17.83
CA GLN A 143 1.36 -17.90 -19.12
C GLN A 143 0.25 -17.20 -19.93
N THR A 144 -1.03 -17.56 -19.75
CA THR A 144 -2.14 -16.90 -20.46
C THR A 144 -2.24 -15.44 -20.05
N MET A 145 -2.06 -15.17 -18.75
CA MET A 145 -2.07 -13.80 -18.23
C MET A 145 -0.87 -12.99 -18.76
N VAL A 146 0.31 -13.61 -18.84
CA VAL A 146 1.51 -12.96 -19.44
C VAL A 146 1.29 -12.67 -20.92
N ASP A 147 0.83 -13.64 -21.70
CA ASP A 147 0.56 -13.46 -23.13
C ASP A 147 -0.47 -12.35 -23.35
N LYS A 148 -1.49 -12.27 -22.48
CA LYS A 148 -2.50 -11.21 -22.55
C LYS A 148 -1.92 -9.83 -22.19
N LEU A 149 -1.05 -9.77 -21.20
CA LEU A 149 -0.37 -8.54 -20.81
C LEU A 149 0.53 -8.03 -21.93
N ASP A 150 1.30 -8.91 -22.57
CA ASP A 150 2.14 -8.58 -23.72
C ASP A 150 1.30 -8.12 -24.92
N GLU A 151 0.15 -8.77 -25.17
CA GLU A 151 -0.81 -8.35 -26.21
C GLU A 151 -1.28 -6.92 -25.96
N ILE A 152 -1.70 -6.60 -24.73
CA ILE A 152 -2.17 -5.26 -24.34
C ILE A 152 -1.04 -4.24 -24.49
N CYS A 153 0.17 -4.54 -23.99
CA CYS A 153 1.32 -3.66 -24.13
C CYS A 153 1.62 -3.35 -25.61
N ALA A 154 1.69 -4.39 -26.45
CA ALA A 154 1.93 -4.23 -27.89
C ALA A 154 0.81 -3.44 -28.59
N LYS A 155 -0.45 -3.67 -28.23
CA LYS A 155 -1.62 -3.02 -28.81
C LYS A 155 -1.64 -1.51 -28.53
N TYR A 156 -1.28 -1.11 -27.32
CA TYR A 156 -1.32 0.29 -26.88
C TYR A 156 0.04 1.00 -26.98
N GLY A 157 1.08 0.32 -27.46
CA GLY A 157 2.42 0.90 -27.59
C GLY A 157 3.10 1.15 -26.25
N LEU A 158 2.74 0.38 -25.23
CA LEU A 158 3.30 0.44 -23.88
C LEU A 158 4.38 -0.63 -23.71
N LYS A 159 5.29 -0.39 -22.76
CA LYS A 159 6.26 -1.40 -22.32
C LYS A 159 5.76 -2.10 -21.07
N VAL A 160 6.16 -3.35 -20.90
CA VAL A 160 6.13 -4.02 -19.60
C VAL A 160 6.98 -3.20 -18.62
N ILE A 161 6.50 -2.97 -17.39
CA ILE A 161 7.16 -2.12 -16.39
C ILE A 161 8.53 -2.68 -15.97
N GLY A 162 8.68 -4.00 -16.01
CA GLY A 162 9.92 -4.73 -15.77
C GLY A 162 10.13 -5.11 -14.30
N LYS A 163 11.28 -5.76 -14.05
CA LYS A 163 11.69 -6.19 -12.70
C LYS A 163 11.97 -4.97 -11.82
N ALA A 164 11.34 -4.92 -10.65
CA ALA A 164 11.61 -3.89 -9.65
C ALA A 164 12.95 -4.12 -8.94
N TRP A 165 13.60 -3.03 -8.53
CA TRP A 165 14.55 -3.00 -7.43
C TRP A 165 13.85 -2.62 -6.14
N HIS A 166 14.29 -3.19 -5.03
CA HIS A 166 13.75 -2.92 -3.71
C HIS A 166 14.74 -2.14 -2.86
N GLU A 167 14.24 -1.07 -2.26
CA GLU A 167 14.86 -0.42 -1.12
C GLU A 167 14.09 -0.83 0.14
N GLN A 168 14.79 -1.27 1.18
CA GLN A 168 14.17 -1.83 2.38
C GLN A 168 14.69 -1.16 3.68
N VAL A 169 15.55 -0.14 3.55
CA VAL A 169 16.10 0.58 4.69
C VAL A 169 15.66 2.04 4.67
N ASP A 170 15.95 2.75 3.58
CA ASP A 170 15.67 4.18 3.45
C ASP A 170 15.66 4.59 1.98
N CYS A 171 14.47 4.94 1.50
CA CYS A 171 14.23 5.37 0.13
C CYS A 171 15.00 6.64 -0.24
N ASN A 172 15.40 7.49 0.72
CA ASN A 172 16.25 8.65 0.44
C ASN A 172 17.60 8.24 -0.17
N LYS A 173 18.06 7.01 0.04
CA LYS A 173 19.28 6.48 -0.57
C LYS A 173 19.08 5.99 -2.02
N PHE A 174 17.83 5.75 -2.47
CA PHE A 174 17.53 5.35 -3.86
C PHE A 174 17.03 6.50 -4.72
N LEU A 175 16.25 7.44 -4.16
CA LEU A 175 15.70 8.61 -4.88
C LEU A 175 16.73 9.38 -5.76
N PRO A 176 17.99 9.59 -5.33
CA PRO A 176 18.99 10.25 -6.17
C PRO A 176 19.30 9.52 -7.48
N LEU A 177 19.11 8.19 -7.54
CA LEU A 177 19.26 7.41 -8.78
C LEU A 177 18.17 7.73 -9.81
N LEU A 178 17.02 8.24 -9.36
CA LEU A 178 15.94 8.74 -10.21
C LEU A 178 16.10 10.23 -10.55
N GLY A 179 17.12 10.91 -10.02
CA GLY A 179 17.26 12.36 -10.09
C GLY A 179 16.24 13.11 -9.22
N ILE A 180 15.77 12.49 -8.14
CA ILE A 180 14.87 13.10 -7.15
C ILE A 180 15.69 13.40 -5.89
N ASP A 181 15.73 14.66 -5.49
CA ASP A 181 16.41 15.08 -4.26
C ASP A 181 15.51 14.90 -3.02
N SER A 182 14.20 15.13 -3.16
CA SER A 182 13.20 15.05 -2.11
C SER A 182 11.81 14.81 -2.71
N LEU A 183 10.94 14.12 -1.97
CA LEU A 183 9.52 13.99 -2.29
C LEU A 183 8.69 15.14 -1.70
N LEU A 184 9.29 15.93 -0.81
CA LEU A 184 8.70 17.12 -0.20
C LEU A 184 9.20 18.39 -0.88
N LYS A 185 8.34 19.40 -0.94
CA LYS A 185 8.67 20.75 -1.37
C LYS A 185 9.75 21.37 -0.47
N PRO A 186 10.56 22.32 -0.97
CA PRO A 186 11.50 23.05 -0.13
C PRO A 186 10.76 23.82 0.97
N ASP A 187 11.43 24.00 2.11
CA ASP A 187 10.97 24.81 3.24
C ASP A 187 9.66 24.35 3.92
N THR A 188 9.22 23.11 3.70
CA THR A 188 8.16 22.51 4.52
C THR A 188 8.69 22.08 5.89
N ASP A 189 7.85 22.18 6.92
CA ASP A 189 8.12 21.64 8.26
C ASP A 189 7.82 20.12 8.35
N ALA A 190 7.30 19.53 7.27
CA ALA A 190 7.05 18.10 7.18
C ALA A 190 8.35 17.28 7.07
N THR A 191 8.31 16.05 7.58
CA THR A 191 9.38 15.06 7.38
C THR A 191 8.80 13.71 6.97
N LEU A 192 9.59 12.92 6.24
CA LEU A 192 9.19 11.58 5.80
C LEU A 192 10.04 10.51 6.46
N SER A 193 9.39 9.46 6.95
CA SER A 193 10.00 8.15 7.16
C SER A 193 9.60 7.26 5.98
N ILE A 194 10.54 6.91 5.10
CA ILE A 194 10.27 6.15 3.87
C ILE A 194 11.14 4.88 3.83
N PRO A 195 10.83 3.88 4.69
CA PRO A 195 11.69 2.73 4.90
C PRO A 195 11.72 1.79 3.70
N ALA A 196 10.67 1.78 2.87
CA ALA A 196 10.54 0.80 1.80
C ALA A 196 9.98 1.39 0.51
N GLY A 197 10.52 0.92 -0.61
CA GLY A 197 10.11 1.35 -1.94
C GLY A 197 10.48 0.36 -3.04
N ARG A 198 9.65 0.36 -4.08
CA ARG A 198 9.84 -0.39 -5.33
C ARG A 198 10.17 0.58 -6.45
N TYR A 199 11.22 0.31 -7.20
CA TYR A 199 11.73 1.19 -8.26
C TYR A 199 11.88 0.42 -9.57
N PHE A 200 11.49 1.02 -10.69
CA PHE A 200 11.41 0.33 -11.97
C PHE A 200 12.37 0.92 -13.02
N PRO A 201 12.81 0.13 -14.02
CA PRO A 201 13.75 0.56 -15.07
C PRO A 201 13.36 1.84 -15.82
N GLY A 202 12.05 2.13 -15.95
CA GLY A 202 11.56 3.34 -16.61
C GLY A 202 11.57 4.61 -15.74
N GLY A 203 11.86 4.49 -14.44
CA GLY A 203 11.73 5.57 -13.47
C GLY A 203 10.36 5.62 -12.76
N SER A 204 9.46 4.68 -13.02
CA SER A 204 8.29 4.48 -12.15
C SER A 204 8.74 4.04 -10.76
N PHE A 205 7.94 4.34 -9.74
CA PHE A 205 8.18 3.86 -8.38
C PHE A 205 6.89 3.79 -7.55
N THR A 206 6.94 3.01 -6.47
CA THR A 206 5.96 3.01 -5.38
C THR A 206 6.72 3.07 -4.07
N ILE A 207 6.42 4.06 -3.22
CA ILE A 207 7.06 4.28 -1.92
C ILE A 207 6.00 4.23 -0.84
N TYR A 208 6.34 3.58 0.27
CA TYR A 208 5.50 3.45 1.45
C TYR A 208 6.19 4.14 2.61
N GLY A 209 5.44 4.84 3.44
CA GLY A 209 6.02 5.52 4.58
C GLY A 209 5.04 6.31 5.41
N THR A 210 5.59 7.09 6.32
CA THR A 210 4.87 7.96 7.25
C THR A 210 5.24 9.41 6.99
N LEU A 211 4.24 10.26 6.83
CA LEU A 211 4.37 11.71 6.82
C LEU A 211 4.23 12.22 8.26
N ASN A 212 5.28 12.86 8.78
CA ASN A 212 5.21 13.57 10.04
C ASN A 212 4.99 15.06 9.78
N LEU A 213 3.89 15.60 10.27
CA LEU A 213 3.54 17.02 10.15
C LEU A 213 2.98 17.53 11.49
N GLY A 214 3.75 18.37 12.17
CA GLY A 214 3.41 18.79 13.53
C GLY A 214 3.41 17.60 14.49
N ASP A 215 2.30 17.38 15.18
CA ASP A 215 2.08 16.24 16.09
C ASP A 215 1.39 15.04 15.40
N ALA A 216 1.12 15.13 14.08
CA ALA A 216 0.45 14.08 13.31
C ALA A 216 1.45 13.19 12.55
N ALA A 217 1.12 11.90 12.44
CA ALA A 217 1.88 10.89 11.74
C ALA A 217 0.94 10.08 10.82
N GLU A 218 0.95 10.40 9.53
CA GLU A 218 0.00 9.88 8.55
C GLU A 218 0.68 8.85 7.63
N MET A 219 0.15 7.63 7.59
CA MET A 219 0.63 6.58 6.70
C MET A 219 0.24 6.88 5.25
N PHE A 220 1.20 6.74 4.33
CA PHE A 220 0.97 6.98 2.91
C PHE A 220 1.61 5.95 1.98
N THR A 221 1.00 5.84 0.80
CA THR A 221 1.59 5.20 -0.39
C THR A 221 1.71 6.24 -1.47
N TYR A 222 2.93 6.54 -1.92
CA TYR A 222 3.20 7.47 -3.01
C TYR A 222 3.68 6.71 -4.25
N GLN A 223 2.94 6.86 -5.34
CA GLN A 223 3.20 6.15 -6.57
C GLN A 223 3.37 7.12 -7.74
N CYS A 224 4.35 6.82 -8.58
CA CYS A 224 4.60 7.47 -9.85
C CYS A 224 4.67 6.42 -10.96
N VAL A 225 3.77 6.49 -11.94
CA VAL A 225 3.77 5.59 -13.09
C VAL A 225 4.06 6.37 -14.37
N LYS A 226 5.16 6.02 -15.07
CA LYS A 226 5.50 6.62 -16.36
C LYS A 226 4.45 6.25 -17.41
N LYS A 227 4.14 7.20 -18.30
CA LYS A 227 3.08 7.02 -19.32
C LYS A 227 3.48 6.07 -20.46
N ASP A 228 4.74 5.69 -20.60
CA ASP A 228 5.21 4.76 -21.64
C ASP A 228 5.26 3.29 -21.18
N VAL A 229 4.82 2.99 -19.95
CA VAL A 229 4.74 1.64 -19.40
C VAL A 229 3.30 1.27 -19.03
N PHE A 230 3.00 -0.03 -18.95
CA PHE A 230 1.77 -0.54 -18.36
C PHE A 230 2.04 -1.10 -16.96
N TYR A 231 1.22 -0.75 -15.98
CA TYR A 231 1.22 -1.36 -14.65
C TYR A 231 -0.20 -1.90 -14.34
N ASP A 232 -0.38 -2.90 -13.50
CA ASP A 232 -1.71 -3.47 -13.17
C ASP A 232 -2.29 -2.92 -11.87
N VAL A 233 -1.93 -1.69 -11.48
CA VAL A 233 -2.52 -1.01 -10.33
C VAL A 233 -3.81 -0.27 -10.69
N PHE A 234 -4.76 -0.34 -9.77
CA PHE A 234 -6.07 0.31 -9.87
C PHE A 234 -6.39 1.04 -8.57
N GLY A 235 -7.13 2.13 -8.69
CA GLY A 235 -7.74 2.78 -7.55
C GLY A 235 -9.17 2.26 -7.34
N TYR A 236 -9.57 2.20 -6.06
CA TYR A 236 -10.89 1.75 -5.65
C TYR A 236 -11.50 2.78 -4.72
N THR A 237 -12.79 3.06 -4.91
CA THR A 237 -13.51 3.95 -4.02
C THR A 237 -14.98 3.57 -3.91
N ASN A 238 -15.57 3.81 -2.74
CA ASN A 238 -17.00 3.65 -2.55
C ASN A 238 -17.70 4.95 -3.00
N PRO A 239 -18.52 4.89 -4.08
CA PRO A 239 -19.17 6.08 -4.64
C PRO A 239 -20.16 6.75 -3.67
N ASP A 240 -20.67 6.03 -2.65
CA ASP A 240 -21.61 6.57 -1.69
C ASP A 240 -20.96 7.41 -0.58
N SER A 241 -19.67 7.20 -0.32
CA SER A 241 -18.93 7.85 0.76
C SER A 241 -17.83 8.80 0.29
N VAL A 242 -17.38 8.66 -0.95
CA VAL A 242 -16.27 9.47 -1.46
C VAL A 242 -16.73 10.86 -1.90
N THR A 243 -15.97 11.87 -1.52
CA THR A 243 -16.10 13.22 -2.03
C THR A 243 -14.97 13.52 -3.01
N GLU A 244 -15.30 14.16 -4.13
CA GLU A 244 -14.34 14.61 -5.13
C GLU A 244 -14.18 16.12 -5.04
N ARG A 245 -12.93 16.60 -5.03
CA ARG A 245 -12.63 18.02 -5.09
C ARG A 245 -11.35 18.30 -5.86
N ASN A 246 -11.36 19.35 -6.68
CA ASN A 246 -10.14 19.83 -7.30
C ASN A 246 -9.43 20.85 -6.39
N TYR A 247 -8.12 20.74 -6.35
CA TYR A 247 -7.24 21.66 -5.63
C TYR A 247 -6.12 22.12 -6.56
N THR A 248 -5.65 23.34 -6.40
CA THR A 248 -4.44 23.81 -7.10
C THR A 248 -3.49 24.29 -6.04
N THR A 249 -2.32 23.66 -5.99
CA THR A 249 -1.31 24.00 -4.98
C THR A 249 -0.82 25.43 -5.14
N SER A 250 -0.18 25.97 -4.12
CA SER A 250 0.41 27.30 -4.13
C SER A 250 1.42 27.52 -5.28
N ASP A 251 2.11 26.45 -5.71
CA ASP A 251 3.03 26.41 -6.86
C ASP A 251 2.33 26.13 -8.21
N GLY A 252 1.01 26.02 -8.22
CA GLY A 252 0.19 25.97 -9.44
C GLY A 252 -0.03 24.57 -10.00
N VAL A 253 0.18 23.51 -9.21
CA VAL A 253 -0.06 22.13 -9.65
C VAL A 253 -1.55 21.79 -9.47
N PRO A 254 -2.26 21.44 -10.56
CA PRO A 254 -3.64 20.97 -10.45
C PRO A 254 -3.68 19.54 -9.91
N LEU A 255 -4.50 19.32 -8.90
CA LEU A 255 -4.68 18.05 -8.19
C LEU A 255 -6.16 17.70 -8.10
N LEU A 256 -6.46 16.40 -8.13
CA LEU A 256 -7.76 15.85 -7.77
C LEU A 256 -7.66 15.17 -6.41
N PHE A 257 -8.50 15.58 -5.47
CA PHE A 257 -8.66 14.93 -4.18
C PHE A 257 -9.88 14.03 -4.22
N LEU A 258 -9.69 12.80 -3.76
CA LEU A 258 -10.75 11.87 -3.40
C LEU A 258 -10.66 11.63 -1.89
N GLU A 259 -11.71 11.93 -1.15
CA GLU A 259 -11.68 11.92 0.31
C GLU A 259 -12.89 11.16 0.87
N SER A 260 -12.62 10.29 1.84
CA SER A 260 -13.60 9.53 2.63
C SER A 260 -13.27 9.68 4.13
N GLU A 261 -14.11 9.16 5.03
CA GLU A 261 -13.89 9.32 6.48
C GLU A 261 -12.55 8.78 6.99
N GLN A 262 -11.98 7.75 6.35
CA GLN A 262 -10.78 7.04 6.82
C GLN A 262 -9.61 7.07 5.83
N SER A 263 -9.82 7.62 4.62
CA SER A 263 -8.76 7.66 3.62
C SER A 263 -8.91 8.85 2.68
N GLY A 264 -7.78 9.37 2.25
CA GLY A 264 -7.68 10.41 1.25
C GLY A 264 -6.71 10.02 0.15
N MET A 265 -6.94 10.48 -1.06
CA MET A 265 -6.06 10.25 -2.18
C MET A 265 -5.94 11.50 -3.04
N ILE A 266 -4.70 11.86 -3.36
CA ILE A 266 -4.32 13.00 -4.18
C ILE A 266 -3.77 12.49 -5.50
N LEU A 267 -4.38 12.91 -6.61
CA LEU A 267 -4.01 12.50 -7.96
C LEU A 267 -3.49 13.69 -8.77
N ALA A 268 -2.42 13.46 -9.51
CA ALA A 268 -1.87 14.44 -10.46
C ALA A 268 -1.55 13.79 -11.81
N ASP A 269 -2.19 14.27 -12.87
CA ASP A 269 -1.83 13.90 -14.24
C ASP A 269 -0.72 14.84 -14.74
N ARG A 270 0.51 14.33 -14.89
CA ARG A 270 1.67 15.10 -15.37
C ARG A 270 1.99 14.74 -16.82
N GLU A 271 2.89 15.49 -17.45
CA GLU A 271 3.20 15.27 -18.87
C GLU A 271 3.77 13.86 -19.13
N ASP A 272 4.64 13.38 -18.25
CA ASP A 272 5.44 12.16 -18.43
C ASP A 272 5.05 11.01 -17.49
N CYS A 273 4.28 11.29 -16.45
CA CYS A 273 3.84 10.32 -15.46
C CYS A 273 2.46 10.65 -14.88
N PHE A 274 1.86 9.67 -14.22
CA PHE A 274 0.69 9.85 -13.37
C PHE A 274 1.13 9.62 -11.91
N LEU A 275 0.80 10.57 -11.05
CA LEU A 275 1.13 10.54 -9.63
C LEU A 275 -0.13 10.27 -8.81
N SER A 276 -0.03 9.37 -7.84
CA SER A 276 -1.07 9.10 -6.85
C SER A 276 -0.47 8.98 -5.46
N LEU A 277 -0.98 9.78 -4.52
CA LEU A 277 -0.63 9.72 -3.11
C LEU A 277 -1.88 9.30 -2.33
N SER A 278 -1.88 8.08 -1.80
CA SER A 278 -2.95 7.58 -0.93
C SER A 278 -2.51 7.71 0.52
N ILE A 279 -3.40 8.17 1.39
CA ILE A 279 -3.14 8.47 2.79
C ILE A 279 -4.26 7.84 3.63
N MET A 280 -3.89 7.17 4.72
CA MET A 280 -4.86 6.84 5.79
C MET A 280 -5.03 8.08 6.64
N LEU A 281 -6.24 8.59 6.77
CA LEU A 281 -6.51 9.82 7.52
C LEU A 281 -6.98 9.46 8.93
N ASP A 282 -6.34 10.04 9.94
CA ASP A 282 -6.81 9.97 11.34
C ASP A 282 -7.65 11.21 11.76
N GLY A 283 -7.76 12.20 10.86
CA GLY A 283 -8.50 13.45 11.04
C GLY A 283 -7.67 14.62 11.59
N ASN A 284 -6.36 14.43 11.83
CA ASN A 284 -5.48 15.46 12.37
C ASN A 284 -4.93 16.41 11.30
N VAL A 285 -4.82 15.96 10.04
CA VAL A 285 -4.30 16.75 8.92
C VAL A 285 -5.26 16.73 7.72
N SER A 286 -5.42 17.88 7.05
CA SER A 286 -6.21 17.97 5.81
C SER A 286 -5.42 17.60 4.55
N LEU A 287 -6.11 17.16 3.50
CA LEU A 287 -5.47 16.88 2.20
C LEU A 287 -4.82 18.13 1.57
N GLU A 288 -5.31 19.34 1.85
CA GLU A 288 -4.64 20.58 1.43
C GLU A 288 -3.26 20.73 2.06
N GLU A 289 -3.16 20.52 3.38
CA GLU A 289 -1.89 20.63 4.10
C GLU A 289 -0.87 19.61 3.58
N ILE A 290 -1.33 18.38 3.34
CA ILE A 290 -0.50 17.32 2.76
C ILE A 290 -0.07 17.68 1.33
N ALA A 291 -0.99 18.19 0.51
CA ALA A 291 -0.71 18.60 -0.87
C ALA A 291 0.28 19.77 -0.97
N GLU A 292 0.29 20.65 0.03
CA GLU A 292 1.28 21.72 0.12
C GLU A 292 2.66 21.22 0.58
N CYS A 293 2.75 20.05 1.22
CA CYS A 293 4.02 19.46 1.63
C CYS A 293 4.69 18.66 0.50
N PHE A 294 3.95 17.85 -0.25
CA PHE A 294 4.52 16.96 -1.28
C PHE A 294 4.84 17.70 -2.60
N ASP A 295 5.94 17.32 -3.23
CA ASP A 295 6.34 17.81 -4.55
C ASP A 295 5.74 16.95 -5.68
N PHE A 296 4.63 17.43 -6.26
CA PHE A 296 3.97 16.80 -7.42
C PHE A 296 4.56 17.25 -8.77
N THR A 297 5.72 17.91 -8.77
CA THR A 297 6.43 18.35 -9.98
C THR A 297 7.62 17.48 -10.35
N ILE A 298 7.91 16.45 -9.55
CA ILE A 298 9.00 15.49 -9.79
C ILE A 298 8.95 14.90 -11.20
N GLN A 299 10.13 14.68 -11.78
CA GLN A 299 10.32 14.10 -13.11
C GLN A 299 11.34 12.96 -13.03
N PRO A 300 10.93 11.78 -12.51
CA PRO A 300 11.85 10.68 -12.33
C PRO A 300 12.45 10.24 -13.66
N GLN A 301 13.77 10.05 -13.63
CA GLN A 301 14.57 9.52 -14.72
C GLN A 301 14.72 8.01 -14.57
N ALA A 302 15.00 7.33 -15.69
CA ALA A 302 15.40 5.94 -15.67
C ALA A 302 16.73 5.81 -14.89
N PRO A 303 16.80 5.00 -13.82
CA PRO A 303 18.03 4.81 -13.08
C PRO A 303 19.05 4.01 -13.90
N ASP A 304 20.34 4.23 -13.63
CA ASP A 304 21.37 3.31 -14.13
C ASP A 304 21.21 1.94 -13.47
N ALA A 305 21.03 0.90 -14.27
CA ALA A 305 20.73 -0.44 -13.78
C ALA A 305 21.85 -1.00 -12.87
N THR A 306 23.12 -0.69 -13.15
CA THR A 306 24.25 -1.18 -12.33
C THR A 306 24.27 -0.47 -10.97
N ALA A 307 23.99 0.83 -10.94
CA ALA A 307 23.88 1.58 -9.70
C ALA A 307 22.66 1.13 -8.87
N ALA A 308 21.53 0.86 -9.52
CA ALA A 308 20.33 0.34 -8.88
C ALA A 308 20.54 -1.07 -8.29
N ASP A 309 21.17 -1.98 -9.04
CA ASP A 309 21.56 -3.32 -8.56
C ASP A 309 22.49 -3.21 -7.34
N ALA A 310 23.49 -2.31 -7.40
CA ALA A 310 24.40 -2.09 -6.28
C ALA A 310 23.67 -1.53 -5.05
N ARG A 311 22.68 -0.66 -5.25
CA ARG A 311 21.87 -0.10 -4.16
C ARG A 311 20.97 -1.15 -3.51
N GLU A 312 20.28 -1.97 -4.29
CA GLU A 312 19.46 -3.09 -3.79
C GLU A 312 20.34 -4.09 -3.01
N GLN A 313 21.52 -4.44 -3.53
CA GLN A 313 22.46 -5.30 -2.82
C GLN A 313 22.94 -4.69 -1.50
N ALA A 314 23.22 -3.39 -1.46
CA ALA A 314 23.59 -2.70 -0.23
C ALA A 314 22.43 -2.67 0.77
N SER A 315 21.19 -2.45 0.32
CA SER A 315 19.98 -2.52 1.14
C SER A 315 19.84 -3.90 1.76
N ASN A 316 19.95 -4.95 0.95
CA ASN A 316 19.85 -6.33 1.40
C ASN A 316 20.97 -6.70 2.38
N ALA A 317 22.20 -6.23 2.13
CA ALA A 317 23.32 -6.46 3.04
C ALA A 317 23.13 -5.77 4.40
N GLU A 318 22.56 -4.56 4.42
CA GLU A 318 22.23 -3.85 5.66
C GLU A 318 21.17 -4.62 6.47
N ILE A 319 20.09 -5.08 5.82
CA ILE A 319 19.07 -5.95 6.43
C ILE A 319 19.69 -7.27 6.93
N ILE A 320 20.48 -7.96 6.11
CA ILE A 320 21.12 -9.22 6.52
C ILE A 320 22.12 -8.99 7.67
N SER A 321 22.88 -7.89 7.65
CA SER A 321 23.85 -7.59 8.72
C SER A 321 23.21 -7.34 10.07
N THR A 322 21.93 -6.98 10.09
CA THR A 322 21.15 -6.80 11.31
C THR A 322 20.46 -8.10 11.76
N GLN A 323 20.24 -9.07 10.87
CA GLN A 323 19.58 -10.37 11.17
C GLN A 323 20.26 -11.21 12.26
N ASP A 324 21.59 -11.11 12.41
CA ASP A 324 22.35 -11.83 13.44
C ASP A 324 22.50 -11.02 14.76
N ASP A 325 21.96 -9.80 14.85
CA ASP A 325 21.95 -9.03 16.08
C ASP A 325 20.88 -9.62 17.04
N PRO A 326 21.27 -10.14 18.23
CA PRO A 326 20.30 -10.61 19.21
C PRO A 326 19.36 -9.50 19.72
N ASN A 327 19.63 -8.23 19.38
CA ASN A 327 18.80 -7.08 19.69
C ASN A 327 18.04 -6.51 18.49
N ILE A 328 18.00 -7.18 17.33
CA ILE A 328 17.39 -6.62 16.10
C ILE A 328 15.94 -6.14 16.27
N GLY A 329 15.17 -6.76 17.17
CA GLY A 329 13.81 -6.34 17.56
C GLY A 329 13.69 -5.71 18.94
N ARG A 330 14.82 -5.44 19.61
CA ARG A 330 14.86 -4.85 20.95
C ARG A 330 15.10 -3.36 20.84
N ARG A 331 14.41 -2.55 21.64
CA ARG A 331 14.43 -1.09 21.59
C ARG A 331 14.61 -0.48 22.96
N ALA A 332 15.15 0.74 23.05
CA ALA A 332 15.44 1.35 24.34
C ALA A 332 14.17 1.74 25.10
N THR A 333 13.06 1.86 24.38
CA THR A 333 11.74 2.25 24.89
C THR A 333 10.65 1.38 24.28
N TYR A 334 9.48 1.36 24.90
CA TYR A 334 8.32 0.68 24.32
C TYR A 334 7.79 1.44 23.10
N ALA A 335 7.90 2.77 23.08
CA ALA A 335 7.49 3.61 21.96
C ALA A 335 8.26 3.24 20.68
N GLU A 336 9.59 3.16 20.76
CA GLU A 336 10.42 2.72 19.64
C GLU A 336 10.04 1.31 19.15
N TYR A 337 9.71 0.39 20.07
CA TYR A 337 9.28 -0.96 19.73
C TYR A 337 7.91 -0.97 19.02
N VAL A 338 6.96 -0.16 19.48
CA VAL A 338 5.64 -0.04 18.84
C VAL A 338 5.75 0.61 17.46
N GLU A 339 6.64 1.59 17.28
CA GLU A 339 6.94 2.15 15.96
C GLU A 339 7.44 1.10 14.98
N ASP A 340 8.27 0.15 15.41
CA ASP A 340 8.71 -0.96 14.54
C ASP A 340 7.56 -1.89 14.16
N LEU A 341 6.61 -2.15 15.07
CA LEU A 341 5.44 -2.97 14.77
C LEU A 341 4.57 -2.32 13.69
N ILE A 342 4.41 -0.99 13.74
CA ILE A 342 3.70 -0.20 12.74
C ILE A 342 4.47 -0.25 11.42
N ARG A 343 5.78 0.02 11.45
CA ARG A 343 6.66 -0.04 10.28
C ARG A 343 6.71 -1.42 9.63
N GLY A 344 6.62 -2.48 10.43
CA GLY A 344 6.58 -3.85 9.94
C GLY A 344 5.31 -4.13 9.13
N ASP A 345 4.16 -3.61 9.58
CA ASP A 345 2.92 -3.74 8.82
C ASP A 345 2.98 -2.94 7.51
N GLU A 346 3.54 -1.73 7.54
CA GLU A 346 3.81 -0.92 6.34
C GLU A 346 4.68 -1.68 5.34
N PHE A 347 5.76 -2.31 5.82
CA PHE A 347 6.65 -3.13 5.01
C PHE A 347 5.91 -4.32 4.39
N HIS A 348 5.09 -5.05 5.16
CA HIS A 348 4.37 -6.21 4.64
C HIS A 348 3.35 -5.82 3.57
N THR A 349 2.55 -4.78 3.80
CA THR A 349 1.66 -4.19 2.78
C THR A 349 2.45 -3.79 1.53
N SER A 350 3.70 -3.32 1.69
CA SER A 350 4.56 -2.97 0.56
C SER A 350 5.01 -4.16 -0.28
N THR A 351 5.13 -5.35 0.32
CA THR A 351 5.63 -6.58 -0.32
C THR A 351 4.51 -7.48 -0.85
N ASP A 352 3.35 -7.46 -0.23
CA ASP A 352 2.17 -8.27 -0.56
C ASP A 352 0.92 -7.37 -0.62
N PRO A 353 0.43 -7.02 -1.83
CA PRO A 353 -0.77 -6.20 -1.99
C PRO A 353 -2.06 -6.82 -1.41
N GLY A 354 -2.07 -8.13 -1.15
CA GLY A 354 -3.19 -8.83 -0.51
C GLY A 354 -3.13 -8.76 1.03
N TYR A 355 -2.04 -8.26 1.60
CA TYR A 355 -1.86 -8.17 3.04
C TYR A 355 -2.68 -7.02 3.64
N THR A 356 -3.67 -7.37 4.46
CA THR A 356 -4.39 -6.42 5.32
C THR A 356 -3.79 -6.52 6.73
N PRO A 357 -3.19 -5.45 7.26
CA PRO A 357 -2.65 -5.45 8.61
C PRO A 357 -3.74 -5.85 9.63
N PRO A 358 -3.44 -6.75 10.58
CA PRO A 358 -4.39 -7.04 11.65
C PRO A 358 -4.57 -5.81 12.54
N VAL A 359 -5.79 -5.60 13.05
CA VAL A 359 -6.03 -4.59 14.09
C VAL A 359 -5.24 -4.97 15.33
N LYS A 360 -4.24 -4.17 15.67
CA LYS A 360 -3.42 -4.32 16.87
C LYS A 360 -3.78 -3.24 17.90
N THR A 361 -3.93 -3.66 19.15
CA THR A 361 -4.09 -2.75 20.30
C THR A 361 -3.09 -3.10 21.39
N TYR A 362 -2.88 -2.22 22.36
CA TYR A 362 -1.99 -2.46 23.48
C TYR A 362 -2.66 -2.19 24.83
N ALA A 363 -2.12 -2.81 25.88
CA ALA A 363 -2.40 -2.45 27.27
C ALA A 363 -1.15 -2.73 28.13
N PHE A 364 -1.06 -2.07 29.28
CA PHE A 364 -0.08 -2.37 30.32
C PHE A 364 -0.71 -3.24 31.40
N TYR A 365 -0.04 -4.34 31.76
CA TYR A 365 -0.53 -5.28 32.77
C TYR A 365 0.63 -6.07 33.37
N ASP A 366 0.69 -6.14 34.70
CA ASP A 366 1.57 -7.02 35.46
C ASP A 366 1.26 -8.50 35.17
N ALA A 367 1.97 -9.09 34.22
CA ALA A 367 1.68 -10.42 33.71
C ALA A 367 2.19 -11.54 34.64
N ASP A 368 3.26 -11.30 35.40
CA ASP A 368 3.84 -12.30 36.31
C ASP A 368 3.54 -12.05 37.81
N GLY A 369 2.88 -10.95 38.14
CA GLY A 369 2.50 -10.57 39.50
C GLY A 369 3.65 -9.97 40.31
N ASN A 370 4.69 -9.45 39.66
CA ASN A 370 5.86 -8.85 40.31
C ASN A 370 5.66 -7.37 40.71
N GLY A 371 4.55 -6.75 40.31
CA GLY A 371 4.22 -5.35 40.55
C GLY A 371 4.73 -4.37 39.49
N THR A 372 5.26 -4.86 38.38
CA THR A 372 5.69 -4.10 37.20
C THR A 372 4.77 -4.45 36.05
N ASP A 373 4.18 -3.45 35.40
CA ASP A 373 3.36 -3.70 34.23
C ASP A 373 4.24 -4.00 33.00
N GLU A 374 3.91 -5.06 32.26
CA GLU A 374 4.47 -5.32 30.95
C GLU A 374 3.57 -4.80 29.84
N LEU A 375 4.18 -4.50 28.68
CA LEU A 375 3.44 -4.14 27.48
C LEU A 375 2.85 -5.39 26.83
N LEU A 376 1.52 -5.46 26.75
CA LEU A 376 0.79 -6.50 26.05
C LEU A 376 0.36 -6.01 24.67
N ILE A 377 0.68 -6.77 23.61
CA ILE A 377 0.20 -6.51 22.25
C ILE A 377 -0.92 -7.50 21.92
N PHE A 378 -2.07 -6.94 21.57
CA PHE A 378 -3.28 -7.68 21.22
C PHE A 378 -3.47 -7.76 19.71
N TYR A 379 -3.91 -8.92 19.25
CA TYR A 379 -4.38 -9.18 17.88
C TYR A 379 -5.85 -9.58 17.99
N GLY A 380 -6.75 -8.62 17.80
CA GLY A 380 -8.16 -8.79 18.18
C GLY A 380 -8.33 -8.88 19.69
N ASP A 381 -8.93 -9.98 20.19
CA ASP A 381 -9.25 -10.20 21.60
C ASP A 381 -8.17 -10.97 22.38
N ARG A 382 -7.03 -11.28 21.74
CA ARG A 382 -6.00 -12.17 22.28
C ARG A 382 -4.64 -11.49 22.34
N ILE A 383 -3.90 -11.79 23.40
CA ILE A 383 -2.51 -11.35 23.54
C ILE A 383 -1.65 -12.19 22.61
N GLY A 384 -0.99 -11.54 21.65
CA GLY A 384 -0.05 -12.17 20.74
C GLY A 384 1.41 -12.03 21.16
N SER A 385 1.72 -10.98 21.94
CA SER A 385 3.06 -10.68 22.44
C SER A 385 3.00 -10.01 23.82
N ILE A 386 3.99 -10.30 24.67
CA ILE A 386 4.21 -9.68 25.99
C ILE A 386 5.63 -9.15 25.99
N VAL A 387 5.83 -7.87 26.29
CA VAL A 387 7.12 -7.22 26.14
C VAL A 387 7.56 -6.65 27.48
N GLY A 388 8.63 -7.21 28.03
CA GLY A 388 9.30 -6.71 29.23
C GLY A 388 10.44 -5.75 28.89
N MET A 389 11.01 -5.10 29.91
CA MET A 389 12.23 -4.30 29.78
C MET A 389 13.39 -4.96 30.50
N LYS A 390 14.49 -5.23 29.78
CA LYS A 390 15.69 -5.84 30.32
C LYS A 390 16.96 -5.15 29.85
N ASP A 391 17.81 -4.78 30.81
CA ASP A 391 19.10 -4.12 30.55
C ASP A 391 18.94 -2.80 29.74
N GLY A 392 17.81 -2.12 29.92
CA GLY A 392 17.50 -0.87 29.23
C GLY A 392 17.01 -1.04 27.79
N VAL A 393 16.65 -2.25 27.36
CA VAL A 393 15.99 -2.50 26.07
C VAL A 393 14.82 -3.48 26.21
N THR A 394 13.86 -3.44 25.29
CA THR A 394 12.71 -4.33 25.26
C THR A 394 13.14 -5.79 25.11
N ASP A 395 12.40 -6.71 25.70
CA ASP A 395 12.54 -8.15 25.51
C ASP A 395 11.17 -8.71 25.14
N GLU A 396 10.97 -8.96 23.85
CA GLU A 396 9.72 -9.49 23.35
C GLU A 396 9.54 -10.97 23.73
N GLY A 397 8.33 -11.25 24.19
CA GLY A 397 7.85 -12.55 24.57
C GLY A 397 7.83 -13.57 23.45
N LYS A 398 7.89 -14.85 23.80
CA LYS A 398 7.48 -15.91 22.88
C LYS A 398 6.10 -15.55 22.29
N SER A 399 5.89 -15.77 20.98
CA SER A 399 4.57 -15.52 20.39
C SER A 399 3.52 -16.46 21.00
N TYR A 400 2.46 -15.90 21.56
CA TYR A 400 1.40 -16.63 22.23
C TYR A 400 0.03 -16.36 21.61
N THR A 401 -1.00 -17.05 22.10
CA THR A 401 -2.41 -16.66 21.89
C THR A 401 -3.12 -16.73 23.22
N LEU A 402 -2.83 -15.75 24.08
CA LEU A 402 -3.28 -15.81 25.46
C LEU A 402 -4.61 -15.10 25.66
N ILE A 403 -5.41 -15.69 26.54
CA ILE A 403 -6.51 -15.04 27.22
C ILE A 403 -6.07 -14.79 28.66
N PRO A 404 -6.01 -13.52 29.12
CA PRO A 404 -5.74 -13.23 30.52
C PRO A 404 -6.98 -13.52 31.37
N CYS A 405 -6.78 -14.12 32.54
CA CYS A 405 -7.82 -14.46 33.50
C CYS A 405 -7.48 -13.89 34.88
N GLU A 406 -8.47 -13.91 35.78
CA GLU A 406 -8.28 -13.51 37.18
C GLU A 406 -7.12 -14.28 37.83
N ASP A 407 -6.52 -13.69 38.87
CA ASP A 407 -5.38 -14.25 39.62
C ASP A 407 -4.12 -14.52 38.78
N HIS A 408 -3.85 -13.68 37.77
CA HIS A 408 -2.67 -13.74 36.90
C HIS A 408 -2.54 -15.09 36.18
N VAL A 409 -3.68 -15.70 35.86
CA VAL A 409 -3.76 -16.94 35.09
C VAL A 409 -3.88 -16.60 33.62
N PHE A 410 -3.18 -17.36 32.78
CA PHE A 410 -3.28 -17.26 31.33
C PHE A 410 -3.72 -18.59 30.75
N ILE A 411 -4.54 -18.52 29.71
CA ILE A 411 -4.90 -19.67 28.88
C ILE A 411 -4.27 -19.45 27.50
N ASP A 412 -3.27 -20.24 27.15
CA ASP A 412 -2.78 -20.33 25.78
C ASP A 412 -3.76 -21.15 24.94
N TRP A 413 -4.35 -20.47 23.98
CA TRP A 413 -5.37 -21.00 23.10
C TRP A 413 -4.76 -21.38 21.75
N PRO A 414 -5.07 -22.54 21.18
CA PRO A 414 -4.44 -22.96 19.94
C PRO A 414 -4.84 -22.04 18.77
N ARG A 415 -3.87 -21.46 18.05
CA ARG A 415 -4.08 -20.73 16.77
C ARG A 415 -4.55 -21.64 15.64
N GLY A 416 -4.34 -22.94 15.79
CA GLY A 416 -4.63 -24.00 14.83
C GLY A 416 -4.12 -25.34 15.39
N PRO A 417 -4.35 -26.45 14.68
CA PRO A 417 -3.87 -27.74 15.11
C PRO A 417 -2.34 -27.78 15.16
N TYR A 418 -1.76 -28.20 16.29
CA TYR A 418 -0.30 -28.35 16.46
C TYR A 418 0.26 -29.49 15.59
N VAL A 419 -0.58 -30.48 15.36
CA VAL A 419 -0.47 -31.62 14.42
C VAL A 419 -1.86 -31.76 13.82
N ASP A 420 -2.02 -32.11 12.53
CA ASP A 420 -3.32 -32.22 11.85
C ASP A 420 -4.43 -32.81 12.75
N GLY A 421 -5.36 -31.96 13.17
CA GLY A 421 -6.51 -32.32 14.02
C GLY A 421 -6.31 -32.24 15.55
N GLU A 422 -5.10 -31.98 16.06
CA GLU A 422 -4.82 -31.92 17.50
C GLU A 422 -4.74 -30.49 18.06
N TYR A 423 -5.50 -30.22 19.13
CA TYR A 423 -5.55 -28.92 19.79
C TYR A 423 -5.05 -29.00 21.24
N TRP A 424 -4.13 -28.12 21.60
CA TRP A 424 -3.54 -28.06 22.93
C TRP A 424 -3.92 -26.77 23.64
N TYR A 425 -4.30 -26.89 24.91
CA TYR A 425 -4.66 -25.78 25.78
C TYR A 425 -3.75 -25.81 27.00
N HIS A 426 -3.11 -24.69 27.31
CA HIS A 426 -2.22 -24.59 28.45
C HIS A 426 -2.67 -23.49 29.38
N ILE A 427 -3.04 -23.87 30.60
CA ILE A 427 -3.46 -22.97 31.66
C ILE A 427 -2.31 -22.84 32.65
N PHE A 428 -1.77 -21.64 32.84
CA PHE A 428 -0.57 -21.42 33.63
C PHE A 428 -0.53 -20.02 34.26
N ARG A 429 0.46 -19.80 35.11
CA ARG A 429 0.90 -18.45 35.51
C ARG A 429 2.32 -18.23 35.04
N PHE A 430 2.65 -17.00 34.68
CA PHE A 430 4.06 -16.65 34.60
C PHE A 430 4.67 -16.73 36.00
N ALA A 431 5.89 -17.22 36.07
CA ALA A 431 6.67 -17.45 37.28
C ALA A 431 8.11 -17.02 37.01
N ASN A 432 8.26 -15.85 36.37
CA ASN A 432 9.53 -15.31 35.95
C ASN A 432 10.43 -14.97 37.14
N ASN A 433 9.83 -14.69 38.32
CA ASN A 433 10.50 -14.33 39.58
C ASN A 433 11.33 -13.05 39.41
N ASP A 434 10.66 -11.95 39.06
CA ASP A 434 11.27 -10.63 38.80
C ASP A 434 12.23 -10.61 37.59
N ASP A 435 12.15 -11.62 36.71
CA ASP A 435 12.94 -11.74 35.49
C ASP A 435 12.12 -11.14 34.33
N PRO A 436 12.45 -9.94 33.82
CA PRO A 436 11.65 -9.30 32.77
C PRO A 436 11.84 -9.96 31.39
N VAL A 437 12.49 -11.14 31.35
CA VAL A 437 12.70 -11.94 30.14
C VAL A 437 11.41 -12.69 29.80
N PHE A 438 10.70 -12.21 28.80
CA PHE A 438 9.57 -12.92 28.22
C PHE A 438 9.97 -13.73 26.98
N SER A 439 11.15 -13.50 26.39
CA SER A 439 11.64 -14.28 25.24
C SER A 439 11.87 -15.76 25.56
N ASN A 440 12.03 -16.10 26.85
CA ASN A 440 12.01 -17.47 27.36
C ASN A 440 11.40 -17.50 28.77
N PRO A 441 10.07 -17.35 28.88
CA PRO A 441 9.43 -17.12 30.16
C PRO A 441 9.32 -18.43 30.94
N LYS A 442 9.35 -18.30 32.27
CA LYS A 442 9.16 -19.42 33.20
C LYS A 442 7.68 -19.55 33.46
N GLU A 443 7.10 -20.68 33.09
CA GLU A 443 5.68 -20.93 33.21
C GLU A 443 5.40 -21.94 34.33
N ARG A 444 4.57 -21.54 35.30
CA ARG A 444 4.01 -22.46 36.28
C ARG A 444 2.71 -23.05 35.74
N SER A 445 2.83 -24.19 35.08
CA SER A 445 1.69 -24.95 34.56
C SER A 445 0.69 -25.31 35.68
N ILE A 446 -0.59 -24.99 35.47
CA ILE A 446 -1.70 -25.36 36.35
C ILE A 446 -2.39 -26.61 35.77
N VAL A 447 -2.81 -26.54 34.50
CA VAL A 447 -3.45 -27.63 33.76
C VAL A 447 -3.04 -27.57 32.30
N ARG A 448 -2.88 -28.73 31.65
CA ARG A 448 -2.84 -28.85 30.20
C ARG A 448 -3.93 -29.78 29.72
N LEU A 449 -4.58 -29.40 28.63
CA LEU A 449 -5.60 -30.19 27.95
C LEU A 449 -5.19 -30.44 26.50
N LYS A 450 -5.59 -31.59 25.97
CA LYS A 450 -5.42 -31.96 24.57
C LYS A 450 -6.74 -32.47 24.01
N LYS A 451 -7.15 -31.97 22.86
CA LYS A 451 -8.17 -32.59 21.99
C LYS A 451 -7.42 -33.27 20.84
N ASP A 452 -7.47 -34.59 20.77
CA ASP A 452 -6.80 -35.33 19.69
C ASP A 452 -7.55 -35.25 18.35
N ALA A 453 -6.93 -35.77 17.28
CA ALA A 453 -7.49 -35.75 15.92
C ALA A 453 -8.82 -36.51 15.80
N GLU A 454 -9.07 -37.48 16.68
CA GLU A 454 -10.34 -38.21 16.77
C GLU A 454 -11.39 -37.48 17.62
N GLY A 455 -11.06 -36.31 18.18
CA GLY A 455 -11.94 -35.47 18.97
C GLY A 455 -12.03 -35.85 20.45
N ASN A 456 -11.18 -36.75 20.94
CA ASN A 456 -11.16 -37.12 22.36
C ASN A 456 -10.37 -36.10 23.17
N TRP A 457 -10.85 -35.87 24.39
CA TRP A 457 -10.24 -34.95 25.34
C TRP A 457 -9.38 -35.67 26.36
N TRP A 458 -8.23 -35.07 26.66
CA TRP A 458 -7.24 -35.58 27.58
C TRP A 458 -6.76 -34.47 28.51
N ARG A 459 -6.60 -34.79 29.80
CA ARG A 459 -5.80 -34.01 30.74
C ARG A 459 -4.39 -34.57 30.75
N THR A 460 -3.40 -33.73 30.48
CA THR A 460 -2.02 -34.14 30.25
C THR A 460 -1.03 -33.46 31.20
N SER A 461 0.11 -34.12 31.44
CA SER A 461 1.15 -33.69 32.39
C SER A 461 2.39 -33.05 31.72
N SER A 462 2.31 -32.76 30.41
CA SER A 462 3.29 -32.05 29.57
C SER A 462 4.40 -32.91 28.93
N THR A 463 4.52 -32.81 27.60
CA THR A 463 5.51 -33.42 26.69
C THR A 463 5.34 -34.92 26.42
N ASP A 464 5.62 -35.35 25.18
CA ASP A 464 5.49 -36.73 24.70
C ASP A 464 6.21 -37.77 25.58
N HIS A 465 7.16 -37.32 26.42
CA HIS A 465 7.87 -38.12 27.41
C HIS A 465 7.00 -38.67 28.55
N TYR A 466 5.77 -38.15 28.74
CA TYR A 466 4.89 -38.50 29.86
C TYR A 466 3.48 -38.93 29.43
N ALA A 467 3.30 -39.36 28.18
CA ALA A 467 2.00 -39.76 27.62
C ALA A 467 1.28 -40.87 28.42
N GLU A 468 2.02 -41.70 29.18
CA GLU A 468 1.44 -42.72 30.06
C GLU A 468 0.66 -42.18 31.28
N PHE A 469 0.79 -40.88 31.56
CA PHE A 469 0.07 -40.18 32.64
C PHE A 469 -1.14 -39.37 32.13
N ASP A 470 -1.42 -39.40 30.83
CA ASP A 470 -2.57 -38.71 30.24
C ASP A 470 -3.87 -39.40 30.67
N THR A 471 -4.80 -38.61 31.20
CA THR A 471 -6.11 -39.10 31.63
C THR A 471 -7.16 -38.65 30.63
N ARG A 472 -7.89 -39.60 30.05
CA ARG A 472 -9.03 -39.28 29.18
C ARG A 472 -10.14 -38.65 30.01
N ILE A 473 -10.67 -37.54 29.54
CA ILE A 473 -11.77 -36.79 30.15
C ILE A 473 -12.90 -36.59 29.11
N THR A 474 -14.07 -36.16 29.55
CA THR A 474 -15.15 -35.80 28.61
C THR A 474 -14.97 -34.38 28.09
N GLU A 475 -15.65 -34.04 26.99
CA GLU A 475 -15.67 -32.67 26.46
C GLU A 475 -16.32 -31.70 27.44
N GLU A 476 -17.37 -32.13 28.15
CA GLU A 476 -18.00 -31.32 29.19
C GLU A 476 -17.05 -31.03 30.36
N GLU A 477 -16.23 -32.00 30.76
CA GLU A 477 -15.21 -31.81 31.80
C GLU A 477 -14.12 -30.84 31.33
N ALA A 478 -13.62 -31.00 30.09
CA ALA A 478 -12.64 -30.08 29.51
C ALA A 478 -13.17 -28.64 29.45
N ASN A 479 -14.40 -28.47 28.95
CA ASN A 479 -15.06 -27.17 28.88
C ASN A 479 -15.33 -26.59 30.28
N ALA A 480 -15.69 -27.42 31.26
CA ALA A 480 -15.85 -26.98 32.64
C ALA A 480 -14.54 -26.48 33.25
N ILE A 481 -13.41 -27.11 32.93
CA ILE A 481 -12.08 -26.65 33.34
C ILE A 481 -11.76 -25.30 32.68
N LEU A 482 -11.91 -25.17 31.37
CA LEU A 482 -11.64 -23.91 30.65
C LEU A 482 -12.52 -22.77 31.17
N ASN A 483 -13.82 -23.01 31.31
CA ASN A 483 -14.79 -22.01 31.79
C ASN A 483 -14.69 -21.71 33.30
N SER A 484 -13.89 -22.48 34.06
CA SER A 484 -13.65 -22.21 35.48
C SER A 484 -12.71 -21.03 35.73
N TYR A 485 -11.98 -20.60 34.69
CA TYR A 485 -11.09 -19.44 34.74
C TYR A 485 -11.80 -18.27 34.07
N THR A 486 -12.11 -17.25 34.87
CA THR A 486 -12.83 -16.06 34.42
C THR A 486 -11.87 -15.14 33.67
N PRO A 487 -12.10 -14.86 32.36
CA PRO A 487 -11.31 -13.88 31.61
C PRO A 487 -11.45 -12.49 32.21
N ILE A 488 -10.35 -11.74 32.25
CA ILE A 488 -10.38 -10.32 32.57
C ILE A 488 -10.48 -9.51 31.28
N GLN A 489 -11.15 -8.37 31.36
CA GLN A 489 -11.21 -7.41 30.27
C GLN A 489 -10.25 -6.27 30.60
N LEU A 490 -9.20 -6.13 29.80
CA LEU A 490 -8.28 -5.01 29.88
C LEU A 490 -8.78 -3.88 28.96
N GLU A 491 -8.64 -2.64 29.41
CA GLU A 491 -8.82 -1.47 28.54
C GLU A 491 -7.63 -1.40 27.61
N THR A 492 -7.87 -1.49 26.30
CA THR A 492 -6.82 -1.46 25.28
C THR A 492 -6.93 -0.21 24.41
N HIS A 493 -5.80 0.22 23.87
CA HIS A 493 -5.69 1.40 23.02
C HIS A 493 -5.05 1.05 21.67
N PRO A 494 -5.37 1.76 20.56
CA PRO A 494 -4.71 1.57 19.28
C PRO A 494 -3.20 1.82 19.36
N LEU A 495 -2.39 1.08 18.58
CA LEU A 495 -0.94 1.31 18.54
C LEU A 495 -0.55 2.73 18.07
N SER A 496 -1.36 3.35 17.21
CA SER A 496 -1.16 4.74 16.76
C SER A 496 -1.28 5.77 17.88
N GLU A 497 -1.94 5.42 18.99
CA GLU A 497 -2.12 6.28 20.15
C GLU A 497 -1.19 5.89 21.32
N PHE A 498 -0.07 5.23 21.01
CA PHE A 498 0.82 4.68 22.02
C PHE A 498 1.38 5.76 22.97
N LYS A 499 1.40 5.44 24.26
CA LYS A 499 1.99 6.27 25.32
C LYS A 499 2.79 5.38 26.27
N GLU A 500 3.97 5.86 26.64
CA GLU A 500 4.78 5.25 27.70
C GLU A 500 4.02 5.25 29.05
N PRO A 501 4.26 4.25 29.91
CA PRO A 501 3.58 4.10 31.20
C PRO A 501 4.00 5.16 32.25
#